data_AF-T1A8C6-F1
#
_entry.id   AF-T1A8C6-F1
#
_cell.length_a   1.000
_cell.length_b   1.000
_cell.length_c   1.000
_cell.angle_alpha   90.00
_cell.angle_beta   90.00
_cell.angle_gamma   90.00
#
_symmetry.space_group_name_H-M   'P 1'
#
loop_
_entity.id
_entity.type
_entity.pdbx_description
1 polymer ?
#
loop_
_entity_poly.entity_id
_entity_poly.type
_entity_poly.pdbx_seq_one_letter_code
_entity_poly.pdbx_strand_id
1 'polypeptide(L)' 'GQSLSGTHNLTTGKIYRAVIEKERRGDYLGNTVQIIPHVTGEIKRAIRDVAQAAGAEVVLVEVGGTVGDIESMPFL' A
#
# COMPACT_ATOMS: atom_id res chain seq x y z
N GLY A 1 4.27 -23.02 -12.04
CA GLY A 1 3.74 -21.68 -11.72
C GLY A 1 4.44 -21.16 -10.48
N GLN A 2 4.68 -19.87 -10.39
CA GLN A 2 5.22 -19.24 -9.18
C GLN A 2 4.14 -19.26 -8.08
N SER A 3 4.52 -19.55 -6.83
CA SER A 3 3.59 -19.46 -5.71
C SER A 3 3.50 -18.01 -5.24
N LEU A 4 2.28 -17.47 -5.18
CA LEU A 4 2.05 -16.10 -4.72
C LEU A 4 1.77 -16.09 -3.21
N SER A 5 2.44 -15.22 -2.48
CA SER A 5 2.18 -14.97 -1.06
C SER A 5 1.03 -13.97 -0.85
N GLY A 6 0.53 -13.88 0.39
CA GLY A 6 -0.54 -12.94 0.76
C GLY A 6 -0.18 -11.45 0.62
N THR A 7 1.08 -11.13 0.28
CA THR A 7 1.57 -9.79 -0.06
C THR A 7 1.18 -9.36 -1.48
N HIS A 8 0.84 -10.29 -2.38
CA HIS A 8 0.35 -9.98 -3.73
C HIS A 8 -1.09 -9.48 -3.75
N ASN A 9 -1.79 -9.52 -2.61
CA ASN A 9 -3.13 -8.96 -2.45
C ASN A 9 -3.06 -7.81 -1.44
N LEU A 10 -3.18 -6.58 -1.95
CA LEU A 10 -3.25 -5.37 -1.15
C LEU A 10 -4.69 -4.91 -0.97
N THR A 11 -5.07 -4.59 0.25
CA THR A 11 -6.41 -4.06 0.56
C THR A 11 -6.29 -2.77 1.36
N THR A 12 -7.29 -1.90 1.25
CA THR A 12 -7.41 -0.68 2.05
C THR A 12 -7.25 -0.97 3.54
N GLY A 13 -7.88 -2.04 4.05
CA GLY A 13 -7.74 -2.44 5.44
C GLY A 13 -6.30 -2.75 5.87
N LYS A 14 -5.52 -3.47 5.04
CA LYS A 14 -4.10 -3.75 5.32
C LYS A 14 -3.27 -2.47 5.36
N ILE A 15 -3.50 -1.58 4.39
CA ILE A 15 -2.79 -0.29 4.28
C ILE A 15 -3.07 0.61 5.49
N TYR A 16 -4.34 0.84 5.81
CA TYR A 16 -4.71 1.71 6.91
C TYR A 16 -4.25 1.15 8.24
N ARG A 17 -4.34 -0.17 8.45
CA ARG A 17 -3.80 -0.80 9.65
C ARG A 17 -2.30 -0.52 9.80
N ALA A 18 -1.51 -0.72 8.74
CA ALA A 18 -0.07 -0.47 8.79
C ALA A 18 0.27 1.01 9.07
N VAL A 19 -0.47 1.94 8.47
CA VAL A 19 -0.29 3.38 8.72
C VAL A 19 -0.63 3.74 10.17
N ILE A 20 -1.74 3.23 10.70
CA ILE A 20 -2.17 3.47 12.10
C ILE A 20 -1.17 2.86 13.09
N GLU A 21 -0.64 1.66 12.81
CA GLU A 21 0.37 1.03 13.66
C GLU A 21 1.68 1.83 13.69
N LYS A 22 2.09 2.40 12.55
CA LYS A 22 3.25 3.31 12.46
C LYS A 22 3.03 4.60 13.25
N GLU A 23 1.83 5.17 13.15
CA GLU A 23 1.43 6.35 13.93
C GLU A 23 1.53 6.08 15.43
N ARG A 24 0.90 5.00 15.90
CA ARG A 24 0.90 4.63 17.32
C ARG A 24 2.27 4.30 17.89
N ARG A 25 3.20 3.83 17.06
CA ARG A 25 4.60 3.59 17.46
C ARG A 25 5.43 4.87 17.51
N GLY A 26 4.93 5.96 16.94
CA GLY A 26 5.63 7.25 16.88
C GLY A 26 6.50 7.44 15.64
N ASP A 27 6.37 6.60 14.61
CA ASP A 27 7.19 6.67 13.39
C ASP A 27 6.98 8.00 12.63
N TYR A 28 5.84 8.67 12.83
CA TYR A 28 5.54 9.98 12.24
C TYR A 28 5.91 11.17 13.15
N LEU A 29 6.60 10.93 14.26
CA LEU A 29 7.12 11.96 15.18
C LEU A 29 6.05 12.93 15.71
N GLY A 30 4.83 12.43 15.91
CA GLY A 30 3.69 13.22 16.40
C GLY A 30 3.06 14.15 15.36
N ASN A 31 3.50 14.08 14.10
CA ASN A 31 2.86 14.83 13.01
C ASN A 31 1.50 14.25 12.65
N THR A 32 0.67 15.08 12.02
CA THR A 32 -0.63 14.65 11.52
C THR A 32 -0.47 13.62 10.42
N VAL A 33 -1.17 12.49 10.58
CA VAL A 33 -1.26 11.48 9.53
C VAL A 33 -2.35 11.89 8.54
N GLN A 34 -2.01 11.80 7.26
CA GLN A 34 -2.78 12.29 6.13
C GLN A 34 -2.79 11.25 4.99
N ILE A 35 -3.80 11.29 4.11
CA ILE A 35 -3.86 10.40 2.93
C ILE A 35 -2.59 10.53 2.08
N ILE A 36 -2.22 11.76 1.75
CA ILE A 36 -0.94 12.08 1.12
C ILE A 36 -0.09 12.79 2.19
N PRO A 37 1.15 12.36 2.46
CA PRO A 37 1.89 11.28 1.80
C PRO A 37 1.77 9.90 2.45
N HIS A 38 1.09 9.74 3.58
CA HIS A 38 1.27 8.55 4.44
C HIS A 38 0.59 7.30 3.89
N VAL A 39 -0.68 7.40 3.46
CA VAL A 39 -1.44 6.27 2.89
C VAL A 39 -0.88 5.93 1.51
N THR A 40 -0.72 6.92 0.63
CA THR A 40 -0.13 6.70 -0.70
C THR A 40 1.32 6.22 -0.62
N GLY A 41 2.06 6.65 0.40
CA GLY A 41 3.39 6.17 0.73
C GLY A 41 3.41 4.69 1.07
N GLU A 42 2.47 4.22 1.90
CA GLU A 42 2.38 2.80 2.26
C GLU A 42 1.97 1.92 1.07
N ILE A 43 1.06 2.41 0.22
CA ILE A 43 0.69 1.71 -1.04
C ILE A 43 1.93 1.54 -1.92
N LYS A 44 2.68 2.62 -2.16
CA LYS A 44 3.93 2.58 -2.95
C LYS A 44 4.97 1.64 -2.33
N ARG A 45 5.13 1.68 -1.01
CA ARG A 45 6.06 0.81 -0.27
C ARG A 45 5.72 -0.65 -0.51
N ALA A 46 4.47 -1.03 -0.29
CA ALA A 46 4.03 -2.42 -0.42
C ALA A 46 4.17 -2.98 -1.85
N ILE A 47 3.91 -2.17 -2.89
CA ILE A 47 4.15 -2.57 -4.29
C ILE A 47 5.65 -2.83 -4.53
N ARG A 48 6.53 -1.95 -4.02
CA ARG A 48 7.98 -2.10 -4.13
C ARG A 48 8.50 -3.32 -3.37
N ASP A 49 7.94 -3.59 -2.19
CA ASP A 49 8.30 -4.75 -1.37
C ASP A 49 8.00 -6.06 -2.14
N VAL A 50 6.89 -6.14 -2.88
CA VAL A 50 6.58 -7.30 -3.75
C VAL A 50 7.60 -7.45 -4.87
N ALA A 51 7.95 -6.36 -5.55
CA ALA A 51 8.96 -6.37 -6.61
C ALA A 51 10.30 -6.91 -6.11
N GLN A 52 10.76 -6.37 -4.96
CA GLN A 52 12.03 -6.74 -4.35
C GLN A 52 12.04 -8.20 -3.89
N ALA A 53 10.97 -8.66 -3.22
CA ALA A 53 10.89 -10.03 -2.72
C ALA A 53 10.88 -11.07 -3.86
N ALA A 54 10.28 -10.74 -5.00
CA ALA A 54 10.25 -11.61 -6.18
C ALA A 54 11.50 -11.49 -7.06
N GLY A 55 12.38 -10.51 -6.82
CA GLY A 55 13.48 -10.16 -7.73
C GLY A 55 12.98 -9.78 -9.12
N ALA A 56 11.79 -9.18 -9.21
CA ALA A 56 11.09 -8.94 -10.47
C ALA A 56 11.57 -7.63 -11.12
N GLU A 57 11.85 -7.68 -12.42
CA GLU A 57 12.14 -6.48 -13.23
C GLU A 57 10.87 -5.69 -13.56
N VAL A 58 9.73 -6.38 -13.66
CA VAL A 58 8.42 -5.80 -13.95
C VAL A 58 7.39 -6.34 -12.97
N VAL A 59 6.58 -5.46 -12.41
CA VAL A 59 5.41 -5.81 -11.59
C VAL A 59 4.15 -5.32 -12.28
N LEU A 60 3.24 -6.24 -12.58
CA LEU A 60 1.90 -5.91 -13.04
C LEU A 60 1.01 -5.65 -11.81
N VAL A 61 0.46 -4.44 -11.72
CA VAL A 61 -0.45 -4.05 -10.64
C VAL A 61 -1.84 -3.88 -11.21
N GLU A 62 -2.78 -4.69 -10.73
CA GLU A 62 -4.21 -4.46 -10.95
C GLU A 62 -4.72 -3.53 -9.85
N VAL A 63 -5.32 -2.41 -10.25
CA VAL A 63 -6.06 -1.52 -9.34
C VAL A 63 -7.54 -1.83 -9.52
N GLY A 64 -8.12 -2.49 -8.51
CA GLY A 64 -9.55 -2.76 -8.48
C GLY A 64 -10.38 -1.50 -8.25
N GLY A 65 -11.68 -1.60 -8.54
CA GLY A 65 -12.63 -0.48 -8.45
C GLY A 65 -12.85 0.23 -9.79
N THR A 66 -13.71 1.24 -9.79
CA THR A 66 -13.96 2.07 -10.99
C THR A 66 -13.25 3.41 -10.84
N VAL A 67 -12.74 3.95 -11.94
CA VAL A 67 -12.22 5.32 -11.96
C VAL A 67 -13.34 6.29 -11.63
N GLY A 68 -13.11 7.17 -10.64
CA GLY A 68 -14.10 8.11 -10.12
C GLY A 68 -14.75 7.67 -8.80
N ASP A 69 -14.59 6.41 -8.39
CA ASP A 69 -15.06 5.96 -7.09
C ASP A 69 -14.17 6.49 -5.95
N ILE A 70 -14.81 6.91 -4.85
CA ILE A 70 -14.15 7.51 -3.68
C ILE A 70 -13.10 6.57 -3.09
N GLU A 71 -13.39 5.27 -3.10
CA GLU A 71 -12.56 4.22 -2.51
C GLU A 71 -11.24 4.02 -3.26
N SER A 72 -11.23 4.30 -4.56
CA SER A 72 -10.08 4.13 -5.45
C SER A 72 -9.12 5.31 -5.41
N MET A 73 -9.56 6.48 -4.93
CA MET A 73 -8.77 7.73 -4.98
C MET A 73 -7.35 7.62 -4.38
N PRO A 74 -7.09 6.86 -3.29
CA PRO A 74 -5.72 6.72 -2.78
C PRO A 74 -4.81 5.83 -3.62
N PHE A 75 -5.38 4.99 -4.51
CA PHE A 75 -4.64 4.05 -5.36
C PHE A 75 -4.34 4.57 -6.77
N LEU A 76 -5.07 5.60 -7.21
CA LEU A 76 -4.91 6.28 -8.52
C LEU A 76 -3.95 7.47 -8.40
#